data_AF-A0A5C9E306-F1
#
_entry.id   AF-A0A5C9E306-F1
#
_cell.length_a   1.000
_cell.length_b   1.000
_cell.length_c   1.000
_cell.angle_alpha   90.00
_cell.angle_beta   90.00
_cell.angle_gamma   90.00
#
_symmetry.space_group_name_H-M   'P 1'
#
loop_
_entity.id
_entity.type
_entity.pdbx_description
1 polymer ?
#
loop_
_entity_poly.entity_id
_entity_poly.type
_entity_poly.pdbx_seq_one_letter_code
_entity_poly.pdbx_strand_id
1 'polypeptide(L)'
;MKLFYRISPEKYDSLLEEVEKKFSMNKEVDEDRTILMLDDISQIEIVRGNYNPRTDDIAQVMVVLNDDSLREYFDSVFGEPYRVR
;
A
#
# COMPACT_ATOMS: atom_id res chain seq x y z
N MET A 1 2.49 12.49 4.85
CA MET A 1 1.61 11.76 5.80
C MET A 1 1.85 10.25 5.73
N LYS A 2 1.75 9.52 6.85
CA LYS A 2 1.85 8.04 6.88
C LYS A 2 0.50 7.42 7.22
N LEU A 3 0.06 6.46 6.42
CA LEU A 3 -1.18 5.71 6.58
C LEU A 3 -0.86 4.23 6.68
N PHE A 4 -1.59 3.51 7.53
CA PHE A 4 -1.40 2.08 7.75
C PHE A 4 -2.73 1.37 7.64
N TYR A 5 -2.80 0.36 6.78
CA TYR A 5 -4.01 -0.39 6.47
C TYR A 5 -3.83 -1.87 6.78
N ARG A 6 -4.96 -2.50 7.05
CA ARG A 6 -5.10 -3.94 7.20
C ARG A 6 -6.07 -4.39 6.13
N ILE A 7 -5.62 -5.29 5.26
CA ILE A 7 -6.44 -5.82 4.19
C ILE A 7 -6.49 -7.34 4.27
N SER A 8 -7.58 -7.90 3.77
CA SER A 8 -7.71 -9.35 3.72
C SER A 8 -6.65 -9.93 2.78
N PRO A 9 -5.97 -11.02 3.17
CA PRO A 9 -4.98 -11.70 2.33
C PRO A 9 -5.41 -11.97 0.89
N GLU A 10 -6.65 -12.40 0.71
CA GLU A 10 -7.20 -12.74 -0.61
C GLU A 10 -7.34 -11.54 -1.56
N LYS A 11 -7.29 -10.31 -1.03
CA LYS A 11 -7.33 -9.07 -1.82
C LYS A 11 -5.97 -8.41 -1.99
N TYR A 12 -4.95 -8.85 -1.25
CA TYR A 12 -3.65 -8.18 -1.15
C TYR A 12 -3.04 -7.86 -2.52
N ASP A 13 -2.86 -8.89 -3.36
CA ASP A 13 -2.24 -8.73 -4.66
C ASP A 13 -3.08 -7.83 -5.58
N SER A 14 -4.39 -8.03 -5.59
CA SER A 14 -5.31 -7.28 -6.47
C SER A 14 -5.37 -5.79 -6.14
N LEU A 15 -5.35 -5.42 -4.86
CA LEU A 15 -5.40 -4.02 -4.44
C LEU A 15 -4.07 -3.31 -4.69
N LEU A 16 -2.94 -4.00 -4.50
CA LEU A 16 -1.63 -3.43 -4.84
C LEU A 16 -1.46 -3.27 -6.36
N GLU A 17 -1.95 -4.24 -7.15
CA GLU A 17 -1.94 -4.14 -8.62
C GLU A 17 -2.81 -2.96 -9.12
N GLU A 18 -3.93 -2.66 -8.44
CA GLU A 18 -4.74 -1.48 -8.76
C GLU A 18 -3.94 -0.18 -8.57
N VAL A 19 -3.27 -0.02 -7.43
CA VAL A 19 -2.46 1.16 -7.11
C VAL A 19 -1.28 1.28 -8.07
N GLU A 20 -0.59 0.17 -8.33
CA GLU A 20 0.51 0.08 -9.30
C GLU A 20 0.08 0.62 -10.66
N LYS A 21 -1.06 0.14 -11.19
CA LYS A 21 -1.58 0.56 -12.50
C LYS A 21 -2.07 2.00 -12.51
N LYS A 22 -2.75 2.45 -11.44
CA LYS A 22 -3.31 3.80 -11.38
C LYS A 22 -2.25 4.88 -11.46
N PHE A 23 -1.13 4.67 -10.76
CA PHE A 23 -0.06 5.66 -10.67
C PHE A 23 1.16 5.31 -11.54
N SER A 24 1.11 4.20 -12.31
CA SER A 24 2.24 3.70 -13.10
C SER A 24 3.51 3.53 -12.26
N MET A 25 3.37 2.90 -11.08
CA MET A 25 4.48 2.75 -10.13
C MET A 25 5.42 1.62 -10.53
N ASN A 26 6.70 1.78 -10.19
CA ASN A 26 7.67 0.70 -10.26
C ASN A 26 7.46 -0.26 -9.09
N LYS A 27 7.31 -1.55 -9.39
CA LYS A 27 7.07 -2.61 -8.41
C LYS A 27 8.32 -3.45 -8.16
N GLU A 28 8.70 -3.56 -6.89
CA GLU A 28 9.69 -4.51 -6.40
C GLU A 28 9.03 -5.50 -5.43
N VAL A 29 9.36 -6.78 -5.57
CA VAL A 29 8.83 -7.85 -4.71
C VAL A 29 10.01 -8.61 -4.11
N ASP A 30 10.02 -8.74 -2.79
CA ASP A 30 11.04 -9.47 -2.03
C ASP A 30 10.38 -10.31 -0.95
N GLU A 31 10.44 -11.64 -1.09
CA GLU A 31 9.81 -12.65 -0.23
C GLU A 31 8.35 -12.33 0.20
N ASP A 32 8.18 -11.66 1.34
CA ASP A 32 6.91 -11.31 1.98
C ASP A 32 6.54 -9.81 1.81
N ARG A 33 7.29 -9.08 0.97
CA ARG A 33 7.18 -7.63 0.80
C ARG A 33 6.92 -7.26 -0.65
N THR A 34 6.04 -6.29 -0.82
CA THR A 34 5.84 -5.60 -2.09
C THR A 34 6.06 -4.12 -1.87
N ILE A 35 6.89 -3.51 -2.70
CA ILE A 35 7.21 -2.08 -2.66
C ILE A 35 6.80 -1.48 -4.00
N LEU A 36 5.98 -0.44 -3.97
CA LEU A 36 5.63 0.38 -5.12
C LEU A 36 6.23 1.78 -4.93
N MET A 37 6.97 2.24 -5.93
CA MET A 37 7.65 3.54 -5.94
C MET A 37 7.28 4.35 -7.17
N LEU A 38 7.13 5.66 -7.00
CA LEU A 38 7.07 6.61 -8.11
C LEU A 38 8.47 7.16 -8.39
N ASP A 39 8.76 7.43 -9.66
CA ASP A 39 9.96 8.17 -10.05
C ASP A 39 9.90 9.62 -9.54
N ASP A 40 8.69 10.21 -9.54
CA ASP A 40 8.41 11.50 -8.91
C ASP A 40 7.68 11.30 -7.58
N ILE A 41 8.40 11.53 -6.49
CA ILE A 41 7.87 11.40 -5.12
C ILE A 41 7.01 12.59 -4.69
N SER A 42 6.71 13.56 -5.56
CA SER A 42 5.92 14.75 -5.23
C SER A 42 4.53 14.42 -4.67
N GLN A 43 3.95 13.30 -5.09
CA GLN A 43 2.61 12.86 -4.68
C GLN A 43 2.65 11.71 -3.67
N ILE A 44 3.39 10.64 -4.01
CA ILE A 44 3.49 9.42 -3.21
C ILE A 44 4.98 9.11 -3.05
N GLU A 45 5.43 9.03 -1.81
CA GLU A 45 6.81 8.65 -1.51
C GLU A 45 7.00 7.14 -1.68
N ILE A 46 6.11 6.33 -1.07
CA ILE A 46 6.18 4.87 -1.16
C ILE A 46 4.84 4.22 -0.77
N VAL A 47 4.53 3.09 -1.40
CA VAL A 47 3.51 2.14 -0.93
C VAL A 47 4.22 0.82 -0.63
N ARG A 48 4.02 0.28 0.56
CA ARG A 48 4.65 -0.96 1.00
C ARG A 48 3.61 -1.92 1.53
N GLY A 49 3.43 -3.04 0.85
CA GLY A 49 2.72 -4.19 1.35
C GLY A 49 3.64 -5.17 2.07
N ASN A 50 3.13 -5.81 3.11
CA ASN A 50 3.76 -6.96 3.75
C ASN A 50 2.70 -8.02 4.05
N TYR A 51 2.95 -9.24 3.56
CA TYR A 51 2.09 -10.38 3.78
C TYR A 51 2.87 -11.68 3.57
N ASN A 52 2.92 -12.51 4.61
CA ASN A 52 3.44 -13.86 4.55
C ASN A 52 2.30 -14.88 4.66
N PRO A 53 1.95 -15.61 3.57
CA PRO A 53 0.82 -16.55 3.58
C PRO A 53 1.02 -17.77 4.49
N ARG A 54 2.22 -17.97 5.04
CA ARG A 54 2.51 -19.08 5.97
C ARG A 54 2.31 -18.70 7.43
N THR A 55 2.37 -17.41 7.77
CA THR A 55 2.40 -16.95 9.16
C THR A 55 1.36 -15.90 9.48
N ASP A 56 0.84 -15.21 8.46
CA ASP A 56 0.03 -14.01 8.67
C ASP A 56 -1.43 -14.29 8.37
N ASP A 57 -2.29 -13.97 9.32
CA ASP A 57 -3.74 -14.00 9.13
C ASP A 57 -4.25 -12.73 8.42
N ILE A 58 -3.41 -11.69 8.31
CA ILE A 58 -3.77 -10.40 7.74
C ILE A 58 -2.61 -9.77 6.99
N ALA A 59 -2.92 -9.13 5.87
CA ALA A 59 -1.94 -8.37 5.13
C ALA A 59 -1.91 -6.91 5.59
N GLN A 60 -0.72 -6.33 5.61
CA GLN A 60 -0.50 -4.95 6.04
C GLN A 60 -0.03 -4.10 4.86
N VAL A 61 -0.54 -2.87 4.76
CA VAL A 61 -0.09 -1.90 3.77
C VAL A 61 0.24 -0.59 4.46
N MET A 62 1.44 -0.08 4.23
CA MET A 62 1.87 1.26 4.61
C MET A 62 1.90 2.14 3.37
N VAL A 63 1.33 3.33 3.47
CA VAL A 63 1.37 4.35 2.41
C VAL A 63 2.00 5.61 2.99
N VAL A 64 2.97 6.19 2.28
CA VAL A 64 3.56 7.48 2.60
C VAL A 64 3.23 8.46 1.48
N LEU A 65 2.41 9.46 1.82
CA LEU A 65 1.92 10.48 0.90
C LEU A 65 2.67 11.80 1.12
N ASN A 66 2.97 12.49 0.03
CA ASN A 66 3.37 13.90 0.05
C ASN A 66 2.22 14.83 -0.38
N ASP A 67 1.22 14.29 -1.08
CA ASP A 67 -0.04 14.95 -1.39
C ASP A 67 -1.19 14.35 -0.56
N ASP A 68 -1.69 15.13 0.41
CA ASP A 68 -2.75 14.70 1.32
C ASP A 68 -4.11 14.51 0.61
N SER A 69 -4.30 15.07 -0.59
CA SER A 69 -5.54 14.90 -1.36
C SER A 69 -5.76 13.45 -1.83
N LEU A 70 -4.68 12.66 -1.90
CA LEU A 70 -4.74 11.25 -2.29
C LEU A 70 -5.25 10.33 -1.18
N ARG A 71 -5.40 10.83 0.05
CA ARG A 71 -5.84 10.01 1.17
C ARG A 71 -7.19 9.34 0.91
N GLU A 72 -8.18 10.08 0.41
CA GLU A 72 -9.52 9.52 0.17
C GLU A 72 -9.49 8.38 -0.85
N TYR A 73 -8.57 8.44 -1.83
CA TYR A 73 -8.36 7.33 -2.75
C TYR A 73 -7.84 6.10 -2.01
N PHE A 74 -6.78 6.24 -1.21
CA PHE A 74 -6.20 5.10 -0.49
C PHE A 74 -7.16 4.51 0.55
N ASP A 75 -7.93 5.35 1.24
CA ASP A 75 -8.97 4.91 2.17
C ASP A 75 -10.09 4.15 1.42
N SER A 76 -10.40 4.53 0.18
CA SER A 76 -11.36 3.80 -0.67
C SER A 76 -10.83 2.44 -1.17
N VAL A 77 -9.52 2.29 -1.37
CA VAL A 77 -8.90 1.05 -1.87
C VAL A 77 -8.65 0.06 -0.73
N PHE A 78 -8.05 0.54 0.36
CA PHE A 78 -7.56 -0.30 1.45
C PHE A 78 -8.46 -0.30 2.69
N GLY A 79 -9.51 0.54 2.72
CA GLY A 79 -10.40 0.70 3.86
C GLY A 79 -9.89 1.74 4.86
N GLU A 80 -10.31 1.65 6.12
CA GLU A 80 -9.93 2.64 7.13
C GLU A 80 -8.50 2.43 7.65
N PRO A 81 -7.66 3.48 7.71
CA PRO A 81 -6.32 3.37 8.24
C PRO A 81 -6.35 3.25 9.77
N TYR A 82 -5.52 2.38 10.34
CA TYR A 82 -5.35 2.25 11.79
C TYR A 82 -4.24 3.18 12.30
N ARG A 83 -4.40 3.63 13.54
CA ARG A 83 -3.40 4.48 14.20
C ARG A 83 -2.32 3.61 14.83
N VAL A 84 -1.07 3.87 14.46
CA VAL A 84 0.12 3.35 15.15
C VAL A 84 0.50 4.37 16.24
N ARG A 85 0.74 3.91 17.46
CA ARG A 85 1.21 4.75 18.58
C ARG A 85 2.72 4.74 18.67
#